data_AF-A0A2D6STR5-F1
#
_entry.id   AF-A0A2D6STR5-F1
#
_cell.length_a   1.000
_cell.length_b   1.000
_cell.length_c   1.000
_cell.angle_alpha   90.00
_cell.angle_beta   90.00
_cell.angle_gamma   90.00
#
_symmetry.space_group_name_H-M   'P 1'
#
loop_
_entity.id
_entity.type
_entity.pdbx_description
1 polymer ?
#
loop_
_entity_poly.entity_id
_entity_poly.type
_entity_poly.pdbx_seq_one_letter_code
_entity_poly.pdbx_strand_id
1 'polypeptide(L)'
;MSLTPMSAIQQQYEARMAELTPAERMARSAAMLKWTRDLIARQVLAKEGAECDRERVKWLVARRLYDSDPRVKAMIEGVLESVSARGL
;
A
#
# COMPACT_ATOMS: atom_id res chain seq x y z
N MET A 1 -16.36 -32.51 3.22
CA MET A 1 -15.69 -31.26 2.78
C MET A 1 -15.92 -31.12 1.28
N SER A 2 -16.77 -30.19 0.84
CA SER A 2 -16.92 -29.93 -0.60
C SER A 2 -15.73 -29.12 -1.08
N LEU A 3 -14.95 -29.69 -1.99
CA LEU A 3 -13.97 -28.96 -2.79
C LEU A 3 -14.75 -28.22 -3.87
N THR A 4 -14.98 -26.93 -3.69
CA THR A 4 -15.54 -26.10 -4.76
C THR A 4 -14.54 -26.12 -5.92
N PRO A 5 -14.92 -26.54 -7.14
CA PRO A 5 -14.00 -26.58 -8.27
C PRO A 5 -13.50 -25.16 -8.56
N MET A 6 -12.19 -25.02 -8.78
CA MET A 6 -11.59 -23.73 -9.13
C MET A 6 -12.15 -23.21 -10.45
N SER A 7 -12.45 -21.92 -10.49
CA SER A 7 -12.89 -21.26 -11.72
C SER A 7 -11.81 -21.30 -12.80
N ALA A 8 -12.22 -21.28 -14.08
CA ALA A 8 -11.28 -21.22 -15.21
C ALA A 8 -10.34 -19.99 -15.13
N ILE A 9 -10.83 -18.87 -14.60
CA ILE A 9 -10.04 -17.65 -14.37
C ILE A 9 -8.93 -17.91 -13.35
N GLN A 10 -9.26 -18.58 -12.24
CA GLN A 10 -8.28 -18.91 -11.21
C GLN A 10 -7.20 -19.86 -11.77
N GLN A 11 -7.59 -20.88 -12.53
CA GLN A 11 -6.65 -21.81 -13.16
C GLN A 11 -5.69 -21.09 -14.12
N GLN A 12 -6.20 -20.20 -14.97
CA GLN A 12 -5.36 -19.42 -15.89
C GLN A 12 -4.42 -18.46 -15.15
N TYR A 13 -4.90 -17.83 -14.07
CA TYR A 13 -4.06 -16.99 -13.23
C TYR A 13 -2.90 -17.79 -12.62
N GLU A 14 -3.18 -18.96 -12.05
CA GLU A 14 -2.15 -19.80 -11.44
C GLU A 14 -1.13 -20.32 -12.44
N ALA A 15 -1.56 -20.73 -13.63
CA ALA A 15 -0.65 -21.15 -14.70
C ALA A 15 0.32 -20.02 -15.08
N ARG A 16 -0.19 -18.81 -15.32
CA ARG A 16 0.66 -17.63 -15.62
C ARG A 16 1.57 -17.26 -14.45
N MET A 17 1.06 -17.39 -13.23
CA MET A 17 1.88 -17.14 -12.04
C MET A 17 2.99 -18.17 -11.91
N ALA A 18 2.79 -19.43 -12.29
CA ALA A 18 3.82 -20.48 -12.26
C ALA A 18 4.95 -20.22 -13.27
N GLU A 19 4.64 -19.62 -14.42
CA GLU A 19 5.60 -19.29 -15.49
C GLU A 19 6.56 -18.13 -15.14
N LEU A 20 6.23 -17.31 -14.14
CA LEU A 20 7.07 -16.16 -13.77
C LEU A 20 8.41 -16.60 -13.15
N THR A 21 9.49 -16.00 -13.65
CA THR A 21 10.82 -16.05 -13.02
C THR A 21 10.81 -15.35 -11.65
N PRO A 22 11.78 -15.63 -10.76
CA PRO A 22 11.91 -14.93 -9.48
C PRO A 22 11.98 -13.40 -9.64
N ALA A 23 12.69 -12.91 -10.66
CA ALA A 23 12.82 -11.48 -10.93
C ALA A 23 11.47 -10.85 -11.30
N GLU A 24 10.68 -11.50 -12.17
CA GLU A 24 9.36 -11.01 -12.57
C GLU A 24 8.35 -11.05 -11.41
N ARG A 25 8.42 -12.09 -10.57
CA ARG A 25 7.62 -12.16 -9.34
C ARG A 25 7.91 -10.96 -8.42
N MET A 26 9.19 -10.64 -8.24
CA MET A 26 9.58 -9.49 -7.44
C MET A 26 9.12 -8.16 -8.06
N ALA A 27 9.32 -7.98 -9.37
CA ALA A 27 8.89 -6.78 -10.08
C ALA A 27 7.37 -6.58 -9.98
N ARG A 28 6.59 -7.66 -10.12
CA ARG A 28 5.14 -7.64 -9.95
C ARG A 28 4.73 -7.25 -8.53
N SER A 29 5.36 -7.85 -7.50
CA SER A 29 5.08 -7.51 -6.10
C SER A 29 5.39 -6.05 -5.79
N ALA A 30 6.50 -5.52 -6.32
CA ALA A 30 6.85 -4.11 -6.18
C ALA A 30 5.85 -3.19 -6.89
N ALA A 31 5.40 -3.56 -8.09
CA ALA A 31 4.38 -2.82 -8.84
C ALA A 31 3.04 -2.79 -8.08
N MET A 32 2.61 -3.92 -7.52
CA MET A 32 1.40 -3.99 -6.69
C MET A 32 1.53 -3.12 -5.44
N LEU A 33 2.67 -3.19 -4.73
CA LEU A 33 2.90 -2.36 -3.55
C LEU A 33 2.88 -0.87 -3.88
N LYS A 34 3.47 -0.47 -5.01
CA LYS A 34 3.40 0.91 -5.50
C LYS A 34 1.96 1.31 -5.80
N TRP A 35 1.21 0.48 -6.53
CA TRP A 35 -0.18 0.75 -6.86
C TRP A 35 -1.04 0.93 -5.60
N THR A 36 -0.86 0.09 -4.57
CA THR A 36 -1.55 0.23 -3.29
C THR A 36 -1.20 1.55 -2.60
N ARG A 37 0.08 1.94 -2.57
CA ARG A 37 0.53 3.23 -2.04
C ARG A 37 -0.11 4.41 -2.78
N ASP A 38 -0.14 4.36 -4.11
CA ASP A 38 -0.73 5.40 -4.94
C ASP A 38 -2.25 5.50 -4.70
N LEU A 39 -2.95 4.37 -4.55
CA LEU A 39 -4.37 4.34 -4.24
C LEU A 39 -4.67 4.98 -2.88
N ILE A 40 -3.89 4.65 -1.85
CA ILE A 40 -4.03 5.25 -0.53
C ILE A 40 -3.72 6.76 -0.60
N ALA A 41 -2.68 7.17 -1.33
CA ALA A 41 -2.31 8.58 -1.48
C ALA A 41 -3.45 9.39 -2.10
N ARG A 42 -4.12 8.87 -3.13
CA ARG A 42 -5.32 9.50 -3.71
C ARG A 42 -6.44 9.67 -2.68
N GLN A 43 -6.68 8.67 -1.84
CA GLN A 43 -7.69 8.76 -0.78
C GLN A 43 -7.31 9.76 0.31
N VAL A 44 -6.02 9.84 0.66
CA VAL A 44 -5.49 10.83 1.62
C VAL A 44 -5.69 12.25 1.07
N LEU A 45 -5.27 12.51 -0.16
CA LEU A 45 -5.43 13.82 -0.80
C LEU A 45 -6.91 14.22 -0.95
N ALA A 46 -7.78 13.26 -1.28
CA ALA A 46 -9.22 13.52 -1.33
C ALA A 46 -9.82 13.91 0.03
N LYS A 47 -9.20 13.48 1.14
CA LYS A 47 -9.64 13.78 2.51
C LYS A 47 -9.01 15.05 3.09
N GLU A 48 -7.70 15.22 2.93
CA GLU A 48 -6.92 16.30 3.54
C GLU A 48 -6.83 17.55 2.64
N GLY A 49 -7.19 17.43 1.35
CA GLY A 49 -7.06 18.48 0.34
C GLY A 49 -5.85 18.27 -0.58
N ALA A 50 -5.95 18.79 -1.81
CA ALA A 50 -4.90 18.67 -2.82
C ALA A 50 -3.61 19.42 -2.46
N GLU A 51 -3.73 20.46 -1.61
CA GLU A 51 -2.61 21.27 -1.09
C GLU A 51 -1.87 20.58 0.07
N CYS A 52 -2.26 19.35 0.46
CA CYS A 52 -1.58 18.64 1.52
C CYS A 52 -0.12 18.38 1.13
N ASP A 53 0.81 18.81 2.00
CA ASP A 53 2.24 18.66 1.79
C ASP A 53 2.62 17.20 1.46
N ARG A 54 3.53 17.04 0.48
CA ARG A 54 3.93 15.73 -0.04
C ARG A 54 4.57 14.86 1.03
N GLU A 55 5.35 15.45 1.94
CA GLU A 55 5.95 14.70 3.04
C GLU A 55 4.88 14.24 4.04
N ARG A 56 3.90 15.09 4.36
CA ARG A 56 2.76 14.69 5.18
C ARG A 56 1.96 13.55 4.53
N VAL A 57 1.66 13.63 3.23
CA VAL A 57 0.95 12.58 2.49
C VAL A 57 1.70 11.25 2.56
N LYS A 58 3.03 11.26 2.39
CA LYS A 58 3.88 10.05 2.52
C LYS A 58 3.66 9.37 3.88
N TRP A 59 3.65 10.12 4.97
CA TRP A 59 3.48 9.57 6.31
C TRP A 59 2.05 9.13 6.62
N LEU A 60 1.04 9.82 6.08
CA LEU A 60 -0.36 9.39 6.19
C LEU A 60 -0.62 8.07 5.44
N VAL A 61 0.02 7.90 4.27
CA VAL A 61 0.01 6.62 3.54
C VAL A 61 0.68 5.52 4.36
N ALA A 62 1.85 5.80 4.93
CA ALA A 62 2.57 4.85 5.78
C ALA A 62 1.73 4.43 7.00
N ARG A 63 1.08 5.38 7.68
CA ARG A 63 0.21 5.09 8.83
C ARG A 63 -0.87 4.07 8.48
N ARG A 64 -1.47 4.19 7.29
CA ARG A 64 -2.52 3.25 6.85
C ARG A 64 -1.98 1.88 6.43
N LEU A 65 -0.78 1.81 5.87
CA LEU A 65 -0.14 0.54 5.50
C LEU A 65 0.32 -0.27 6.71
N TYR A 66 0.74 0.42 7.78
CA TYR A 66 1.33 -0.20 8.97
C TYR A 66 0.44 -0.09 10.21
N ASP A 67 -0.85 0.19 10.05
CA ASP A 67 -1.79 0.41 11.17
C ASP A 67 -1.90 -0.79 12.13
N SER A 68 -1.61 -1.99 11.62
CA SER A 68 -1.63 -3.24 12.39
C SER A 68 -0.43 -3.42 13.33
N ASP A 69 0.65 -2.65 13.17
CA ASP A 69 1.82 -2.70 14.06
C ASP A 69 1.85 -1.46 14.98
N PRO A 70 1.54 -1.62 16.28
CA PRO A 70 1.46 -0.49 17.21
C PRO A 70 2.77 0.28 17.36
N ARG A 71 3.93 -0.39 17.26
CA ARG A 71 5.24 0.25 17.43
C ARG A 71 5.57 1.12 16.22
N VAL A 72 5.36 0.58 15.03
CA VAL A 72 5.56 1.32 13.78
C VAL A 72 4.57 2.48 13.69
N LYS A 73 3.32 2.27 14.08
CA LYS A 73 2.30 3.32 14.14
C LYS A 73 2.71 4.49 15.04
N ALA A 74 3.14 4.21 16.27
CA ALA A 74 3.57 5.26 17.21
C ALA A 74 4.76 6.08 16.66
N MET A 75 5.73 5.41 16.00
CA MET A 75 6.83 6.10 15.32
C MET A 75 6.33 7.03 14.21
N ILE A 76 5.39 6.55 13.37
CA ILE A 76 4.83 7.34 12.27
C ILE A 76 4.05 8.55 12.82
N GLU A 77 3.29 8.38 13.90
CA GLU A 77 2.54 9.46 14.55
C GLU A 77 3.46 10.57 15.05
N GLY A 78 4.58 10.24 15.71
CA GLY A 78 5.58 11.23 16.14
C GLY A 78 6.20 12.01 14.96
N VAL A 79 6.40 11.36 13.81
CA VAL A 79 6.88 12.07 12.61
C VAL A 79 5.78 12.97 12.02
N LEU A 80 4.52 12.52 12.01
CA LEU A 80 3.40 13.34 11.52
C LEU A 80 3.23 14.61 12.34
N GLU A 81 3.38 14.55 13.66
CA GLU A 81 3.37 15.73 14.53
C GLU A 81 4.50 16.71 14.15
N SER A 82 5.71 16.17 13.95
CA SER A 82 6.90 16.95 13.60
C SER A 82 6.84 17.60 12.21
N VAL A 83 6.16 16.98 11.25
CA VAL A 83 5.97 17.54 9.89
C VAL A 83 4.86 18.59 9.91
N SER A 84 3.80 18.37 10.70
CA SER A 84 2.70 19.33 10.84
C SER A 84 3.16 20.64 11.50
N ALA A 85 4.08 20.56 12.46
CA ALA A 85 4.66 21.72 13.15
C ALA A 85 5.58 22.57 12.26
N ARG A 86 6.09 22.05 11.13
CA ARG A 86 6.99 22.77 10.21
C ARG A 86 6.26 23.45 9.05
N GLY A 87 4.97 23.17 8.87
CA GLY A 87 4.13 23.74 7.81
C GLY A 87 3.23 24.90 8.28
N LEU A 88 3.35 25.32 9.55
CA LEU A 88 2.79 26.55 10.13
C LEU A 88 3.91 27.59 10.28
#